data_AF-A0A9R0RL35-F1
#
_entry.id   AF-A0A9R0RL35-F1
#
_cell.length_a   1.000
_cell.length_b   1.000
_cell.length_c   1.000
_cell.angle_alpha   90.00
_cell.angle_beta   90.00
_cell.angle_gamma   90.00
#
_symmetry.space_group_name_H-M   'P 1'
#
loop_
_entity.id
_entity.type
_entity.pdbx_description
1 polymer ?
#
loop_
_entity_poly.entity_id
_entity_poly.type
_entity_poly.pdbx_seq_one_letter_code
_entity_poly.pdbx_strand_id
1 'polypeptide(L)'
;MSTAAANWCYATVVAPRARSSTIVASLGTPAPSNSSSFRPKLIRNTPAVERLKTGFEKFKTEVYDKKPDFFEPLKAGQAPKYMVFACADSRVCPSVTLGLEPGEAFTIRNIANMVPSYCKNKYAGVGSAIEYAVCALKVEVIVVIGHSRCGGIKALLSLKDGADDSFHFVEDWVRIGFPAKKKVQTECASMPFDDQCTVLEKEAVNVSLQNLLTYPFVKEGVSNGTLKLVGGHYDFVSGKFETWEQ
;
A
#
# COMPACT_ATOMS: atom_id res chain seq x y z
N MET A 1 -35.99 15.17 63.10
CA MET A 1 -35.58 15.92 64.30
C MET A 1 -34.17 15.42 64.62
N SER A 2 -33.09 16.06 64.15
CA SER A 2 -32.40 17.24 64.74
C SER A 2 -32.14 17.01 66.24
N THR A 3 -30.91 16.91 66.76
CA THR A 3 -29.80 17.89 66.81
C THR A 3 -28.49 17.18 67.19
N ALA A 4 -27.31 17.45 66.60
CA ALA A 4 -26.26 18.42 67.02
C ALA A 4 -25.85 18.31 68.51
N ALA A 5 -24.60 18.45 68.97
CA ALA A 5 -23.24 18.56 68.45
C ALA A 5 -22.31 18.55 69.68
N ALA A 6 -21.03 18.17 69.57
CA ALA A 6 -19.98 18.66 70.46
C ALA A 6 -18.57 18.43 69.86
N ASN A 7 -17.96 19.52 69.43
CA ASN A 7 -16.55 19.66 69.03
C ASN A 7 -15.64 19.59 70.25
N TRP A 8 -14.53 18.87 70.15
CA TRP A 8 -13.31 19.14 70.92
C TRP A 8 -12.12 19.26 69.95
N CYS A 9 -11.60 20.49 69.84
CA CYS A 9 -10.36 20.82 69.14
C CYS A 9 -9.16 20.39 69.98
N TYR A 10 -8.21 19.67 69.37
CA TYR A 10 -6.80 19.70 69.75
C TYR A 10 -5.96 19.85 68.48
N ALA A 11 -5.23 20.97 68.39
CA ALA A 11 -4.20 21.22 67.39
C ALA A 11 -2.92 20.50 67.82
N THR A 12 -2.27 19.70 67.00
CA THR A 12 -1.09 20.00 66.13
C THR A 12 -0.53 18.61 65.78
N VAL A 13 0.02 18.27 64.61
CA VAL A 13 1.14 18.84 63.86
C VAL A 13 0.95 18.43 62.39
N VAL A 14 1.00 19.39 61.46
CA VAL A 14 0.92 19.13 60.03
C VAL A 14 2.29 18.66 59.53
N ALA A 15 2.42 17.37 59.22
CA ALA A 15 3.50 16.88 58.38
C ALA A 15 3.23 17.29 56.91
N PRO A 16 4.23 17.75 56.15
CA PRO A 16 4.01 18.17 54.78
C PRO A 16 3.61 16.97 53.91
N ARG A 17 2.42 17.03 53.31
CA ARG A 17 2.03 16.14 52.21
C ARG A 17 3.02 16.35 51.06
N ALA A 18 3.79 15.31 50.76
CA ALA A 18 4.54 15.23 49.51
C ALA A 18 3.56 15.37 48.34
N ARG A 19 3.68 16.46 47.58
CA ARG A 19 3.05 16.57 46.27
C ARG A 19 3.75 15.56 45.36
N SER A 20 3.15 14.38 45.19
CA SER A 20 3.49 13.56 44.03
C SER A 20 2.86 14.24 42.81
N SER A 21 3.65 15.07 42.15
CA SER A 21 3.36 15.53 40.80
C SER A 21 3.49 14.33 39.88
N THR A 22 2.38 13.66 39.59
CA THR A 22 2.32 12.74 38.46
C THR A 22 2.57 13.58 37.21
N ILE A 23 3.78 13.51 36.66
CA ILE A 23 4.06 14.01 35.33
C ILE A 23 3.30 13.08 34.39
N VAL A 24 2.08 13.46 34.05
CA VAL A 24 1.39 12.91 32.89
C VAL A 24 2.20 13.39 31.70
N ALA A 25 3.06 12.52 31.17
CA ALA A 25 3.69 12.73 29.88
C ALA A 25 2.56 12.79 28.85
N SER A 26 2.09 14.00 28.55
CA SER A 26 1.34 14.29 27.34
C SER A 26 2.25 13.85 26.19
N LEU A 27 1.91 12.71 25.58
CA LEU A 27 2.47 12.31 24.30
C LEU A 27 2.05 13.40 23.31
N GLY A 28 2.90 14.41 23.17
CA GLY A 28 2.76 15.44 22.17
C GLY A 28 2.52 14.77 20.83
N THR A 29 1.49 15.22 20.14
CA THR A 29 1.31 14.94 18.72
C THR A 29 2.64 15.26 18.01
N PRO A 30 3.17 14.36 17.16
CA PRO A 30 4.38 14.68 16.43
C PRO A 30 4.12 15.95 15.63
N ALA A 31 4.97 16.97 15.81
CA ALA A 31 4.94 18.15 14.97
C ALA A 31 4.98 17.70 13.50
N PRO A 32 4.23 18.37 12.59
CA PRO A 32 4.23 17.99 11.19
C PRO A 32 5.68 18.08 10.68
N SER A 33 6.29 16.92 10.39
CA SER A 33 7.61 16.87 9.79
C SER A 33 7.55 17.70 8.50
N ASN A 34 8.40 18.71 8.41
CA ASN A 34 8.37 19.71 7.34
C ASN A 34 8.47 18.99 5.98
N SER A 35 7.34 18.80 5.28
CA SER A 35 7.23 17.93 4.10
C SER A 35 8.09 18.39 2.91
N SER A 36 8.65 19.59 2.98
CA SER A 36 9.60 20.15 2.02
C SER A 36 10.95 19.41 2.01
N SER A 37 11.38 18.82 3.13
CA SER A 37 12.68 18.15 3.25
C SER A 37 12.78 16.86 2.43
N PHE A 38 11.66 16.15 2.26
CA PHE A 38 11.57 14.87 1.56
C PHE A 38 11.40 14.99 0.03
N ARG A 39 11.12 16.18 -0.49
CA ARG A 39 10.96 16.36 -1.95
C ARG A 39 12.32 16.27 -2.65
N PRO A 40 12.46 15.47 -3.72
CA PRO A 40 13.64 15.51 -4.59
C PRO A 40 13.93 16.94 -5.02
N LYS A 41 15.22 17.31 -5.13
CA LYS A 41 15.66 18.69 -5.49
C LYS A 41 14.95 19.22 -6.74
N LEU A 42 14.73 18.35 -7.73
CA LEU A 42 14.05 18.68 -8.99
C LEU A 42 12.57 19.10 -8.82
N ILE A 43 11.91 18.69 -7.74
CA ILE A 43 10.49 18.99 -7.46
C ILE A 43 10.36 20.19 -6.52
N ARG A 44 11.42 20.56 -5.80
CA ARG A 44 11.36 21.59 -4.76
C ARG A 44 11.16 23.02 -5.31
N ASN A 45 11.73 23.32 -6.48
CA ASN A 45 11.84 24.71 -6.96
C ASN A 45 11.00 25.02 -8.21
N THR A 46 10.24 24.05 -8.73
CA THR A 46 9.41 24.23 -9.93
C THR A 46 7.93 24.11 -9.56
N PRO A 47 7.05 25.01 -10.03
CA PRO A 47 5.61 24.85 -9.86
C PRO A 47 5.14 23.47 -10.35
N ALA A 48 4.25 22.81 -9.60
CA ALA A 48 3.92 21.40 -9.84
C ALA A 48 3.39 21.13 -11.25
N VAL A 49 2.54 22.02 -11.78
CA VAL A 49 1.99 21.90 -13.14
C VAL A 49 3.06 22.11 -14.21
N GLU A 50 3.95 23.08 -14.02
CA GLU A 50 5.06 23.35 -14.95
C GLU A 50 6.05 22.19 -15.01
N ARG A 51 6.27 21.50 -13.88
CA ARG A 51 7.07 20.27 -13.87
C ARG A 51 6.47 19.17 -14.75
N LEU A 52 5.15 19.09 -14.89
CA LEU A 52 4.51 18.11 -15.79
C LEU A 52 4.74 18.47 -17.26
N LYS A 53 4.58 19.74 -17.64
CA LYS A 53 4.80 20.22 -19.02
C LYS A 53 6.24 19.99 -19.47
N THR A 54 7.20 20.49 -18.70
CA THR A 54 8.63 20.33 -18.97
C THR A 54 9.05 18.86 -18.99
N GLY A 55 8.46 18.03 -18.12
CA GLY A 55 8.67 16.58 -18.13
C GLY A 55 8.18 15.91 -19.40
N PHE A 56 7.01 16.29 -19.91
CA PHE A 56 6.47 15.75 -21.15
C PHE A 56 7.25 16.22 -22.38
N GLU A 57 7.65 17.49 -22.44
CA GLU A 57 8.52 18.00 -23.52
C GLU A 57 9.83 17.23 -23.60
N LYS A 58 10.44 16.93 -22.44
CA LYS A 58 11.62 16.07 -22.37
C LYS A 58 11.34 14.66 -22.89
N PHE A 59 10.25 14.02 -22.45
CA PHE A 59 9.86 12.70 -22.97
C PHE A 59 9.65 12.72 -24.48
N LYS A 60 8.94 13.73 -24.99
CA LYS A 60 8.66 13.90 -26.42
C LYS A 60 9.94 13.96 -27.25
N THR A 61 10.86 14.83 -26.86
CA THR A 61 12.09 15.12 -27.62
C THR A 61 13.20 14.09 -27.41
N GLU A 62 13.32 13.50 -26.22
CA GLU A 62 14.42 12.59 -25.89
C GLU A 62 14.06 11.11 -26.05
N VAL A 63 12.77 10.75 -26.01
CA VAL A 63 12.31 9.35 -26.06
C VAL A 63 11.41 9.10 -27.27
N TYR A 64 10.30 9.83 -27.39
CA TYR A 64 9.28 9.56 -28.42
C TYR A 64 9.81 9.83 -29.83
N ASP A 65 10.31 11.03 -30.09
CA ASP A 65 10.78 11.45 -31.42
C ASP A 65 12.02 10.69 -31.90
N LYS A 66 12.77 10.09 -30.97
CA LYS A 66 13.96 9.30 -31.27
C LYS A 66 13.68 7.82 -31.52
N LYS A 67 12.45 7.34 -31.26
CA LYS A 67 12.06 5.94 -31.43
C LYS A 67 10.78 5.80 -32.27
N PRO A 68 10.71 6.35 -33.51
CA PRO A 68 9.50 6.26 -34.32
C PRO A 68 9.09 4.81 -34.61
N ASP A 69 10.04 3.94 -34.93
CA ASP A 69 9.77 2.50 -35.22
C ASP A 69 9.18 1.75 -34.02
N PHE A 70 9.43 2.25 -32.80
CA PHE A 70 8.86 1.68 -31.58
C PHE A 70 7.46 2.22 -31.28
N PHE A 71 7.24 3.53 -31.45
CA PHE A 71 5.95 4.16 -31.11
C PHE A 71 4.91 4.07 -32.23
N GLU A 72 5.32 3.93 -33.50
CA GLU A 72 4.37 3.86 -34.63
C GLU A 72 3.40 2.68 -34.51
N PRO A 73 3.85 1.44 -34.22
CA PRO A 73 2.95 0.30 -34.04
C PRO A 73 1.98 0.48 -32.86
N LEU A 74 2.41 1.14 -31.78
CA LEU A 74 1.61 1.36 -30.56
C LEU A 74 0.40 2.28 -30.81
N LYS A 75 0.39 3.05 -31.89
CA LYS A 75 -0.77 3.86 -32.29
C LYS A 75 -1.95 3.01 -32.75
N ALA A 76 -1.68 1.83 -33.30
CA ALA A 76 -2.71 0.93 -33.82
C ALA A 76 -3.39 0.11 -32.71
N GLY A 77 -2.70 -0.13 -31.59
CA GLY A 77 -3.24 -0.88 -30.47
C GLY A 77 -2.20 -1.29 -29.43
N GLN A 78 -2.63 -2.11 -28.47
CA GLN A 78 -1.78 -2.68 -27.42
C GLN A 78 -2.00 -4.19 -27.32
N ALA A 79 -0.93 -4.94 -27.02
CA ALA A 79 -0.97 -6.37 -26.74
C ALA A 79 0.05 -6.72 -25.63
N PRO A 80 -0.16 -6.19 -24.40
CA PRO A 80 0.77 -6.41 -23.31
C PRO A 80 0.77 -7.88 -22.89
N LYS A 81 1.95 -8.40 -22.56
CA LYS A 81 2.09 -9.76 -22.00
C LYS A 81 1.79 -9.81 -20.51
N TYR A 82 2.00 -8.70 -19.82
CA TYR A 82 1.91 -8.62 -18.36
C TYR A 82 0.71 -7.78 -17.93
N MET A 83 0.00 -8.25 -16.90
CA MET A 83 -0.78 -7.39 -16.02
C MET A 83 -0.01 -7.20 -14.72
N VAL A 84 0.16 -5.94 -14.29
CA VAL A 84 0.95 -5.62 -13.08
C VAL A 84 0.07 -4.93 -12.05
N PHE A 85 -0.07 -5.53 -10.86
CA PHE A 85 -0.53 -4.84 -9.66
C PHE A 85 0.68 -4.32 -8.89
N ALA A 86 0.75 -3.00 -8.69
CA ALA A 86 1.80 -2.35 -7.90
C ALA A 86 1.18 -1.31 -6.95
N CYS A 87 1.93 -0.90 -5.93
CA CYS A 87 1.42 0.09 -4.99
C CYS A 87 1.38 1.48 -5.64
N ALA A 88 0.44 2.33 -5.22
CA ALA A 88 0.38 3.74 -5.60
C ALA A 88 1.54 4.58 -5.03
N ASP A 89 2.38 3.99 -4.16
CA ASP A 89 3.57 4.61 -3.60
C ASP A 89 4.50 5.19 -4.69
N SER A 90 4.89 6.45 -4.55
CA SER A 90 5.64 7.19 -5.57
C SER A 90 7.04 6.64 -5.84
N ARG A 91 7.56 5.75 -4.98
CA ARG A 91 8.91 5.19 -5.06
C ARG A 91 9.00 3.91 -5.89
N VAL A 92 7.87 3.29 -6.22
CA VAL A 92 7.81 1.92 -6.77
C VAL A 92 7.06 1.86 -8.10
N CYS A 93 7.36 2.79 -9.01
CA CYS A 93 6.79 2.77 -10.36
C CYS A 93 7.24 1.50 -11.11
N PRO A 94 6.34 0.56 -11.45
CA PRO A 94 6.74 -0.74 -11.99
C PRO A 94 7.49 -0.63 -13.32
N SER A 95 7.13 0.33 -14.18
CA SER A 95 7.84 0.57 -15.43
C SER A 95 9.31 0.93 -15.22
N VAL A 96 9.61 1.66 -14.15
CA VAL A 96 11.00 2.02 -13.80
C VAL A 96 11.70 0.85 -13.13
N THR A 97 11.07 0.24 -12.12
CA THR A 97 11.72 -0.78 -11.29
C THR A 97 11.97 -2.10 -12.03
N LEU A 98 11.15 -2.41 -13.04
CA LEU A 98 11.28 -3.62 -13.86
C LEU A 98 11.79 -3.33 -15.28
N GLY A 99 12.03 -2.06 -15.63
CA GLY A 99 12.48 -1.70 -16.98
C GLY A 99 11.45 -1.97 -18.08
N LEU A 100 10.15 -1.88 -17.76
CA LEU A 100 9.09 -2.13 -18.72
C LEU A 100 8.91 -0.92 -19.66
N GLU A 101 8.89 -1.19 -20.94
CA GLU A 101 8.66 -0.22 -22.01
C GLU A 101 7.14 -0.06 -22.30
N PRO A 102 6.74 1.05 -22.96
CA PRO A 102 5.35 1.23 -23.38
C PRO A 102 4.81 0.05 -24.20
N GLY A 103 3.64 -0.45 -23.82
CA GLY A 103 3.00 -1.60 -24.48
C GLY A 103 3.30 -2.96 -23.86
N GLU A 104 4.28 -3.08 -22.94
CA GLU A 104 4.61 -4.38 -22.34
C GLU A 104 3.66 -4.81 -21.21
N ALA A 105 3.16 -3.84 -20.42
CA ALA A 105 2.37 -4.12 -19.22
C ALA A 105 1.11 -3.28 -19.08
N PHE A 106 -0.02 -3.95 -18.81
CA PHE A 106 -1.26 -3.34 -18.36
C PHE A 106 -1.24 -3.19 -16.84
N THR A 107 -1.06 -1.96 -16.35
CA THR A 107 -0.73 -1.72 -14.93
C THR A 107 -1.91 -1.15 -14.14
N ILE A 108 -2.18 -1.74 -12.97
CA ILE A 108 -3.06 -1.19 -11.93
C ILE A 108 -2.23 -0.79 -10.72
N ARG A 109 -2.47 0.43 -10.23
CA ARG A 109 -1.81 0.95 -9.02
C ARG A 109 -2.83 1.39 -7.99
N ASN A 110 -2.78 0.78 -6.81
CA ASN A 110 -3.68 1.07 -5.69
C ASN A 110 -2.92 1.01 -4.35
N ILE A 111 -3.60 1.29 -3.24
CA ILE A 111 -2.98 1.30 -1.92
C ILE A 111 -2.60 -0.14 -1.56
N ALA A 112 -1.31 -0.35 -1.26
CA ALA A 112 -0.75 -1.65 -0.89
C ALA A 112 -0.97 -2.77 -1.94
N ASN A 113 -1.07 -2.42 -3.23
CA ASN A 113 -1.10 -3.37 -4.35
C ASN A 113 -2.09 -4.53 -4.17
N MET A 114 -3.20 -4.29 -3.47
CA MET A 114 -4.13 -5.32 -3.06
C MET A 114 -5.06 -5.68 -4.21
N VAL A 115 -5.34 -6.98 -4.33
CA VAL A 115 -6.40 -7.50 -5.18
C VAL A 115 -7.53 -7.99 -4.27
N PRO A 116 -8.71 -7.37 -4.27
CA PRO A 116 -9.87 -7.90 -3.57
C PRO A 116 -10.40 -9.18 -4.24
N SER A 117 -11.14 -9.99 -3.49
CA SER A 117 -11.89 -11.10 -4.09
C SER A 117 -12.98 -10.59 -5.04
N TYR A 118 -13.41 -11.44 -5.97
CA TYR A 118 -14.46 -11.16 -6.93
C TYR A 118 -15.73 -10.63 -6.26
N CYS A 119 -16.09 -9.38 -6.57
CA CYS A 119 -17.35 -8.79 -6.15
C CYS A 119 -17.75 -7.67 -7.13
N LYS A 120 -18.79 -7.93 -7.93
CA LYS A 120 -19.26 -6.97 -8.96
C LYS A 120 -19.65 -5.61 -8.40
N ASN A 121 -20.20 -5.58 -7.18
CA ASN A 121 -20.82 -4.37 -6.64
C ASN A 121 -19.85 -3.49 -5.85
N LYS A 122 -18.79 -4.07 -5.27
CA LYS A 122 -17.87 -3.34 -4.36
C LYS A 122 -16.54 -2.98 -5.03
N TYR A 123 -16.04 -3.83 -5.92
CA TYR A 123 -14.68 -3.73 -6.45
C TYR A 123 -14.65 -3.69 -7.98
N ALA A 124 -15.66 -3.06 -8.59
CA ALA A 124 -15.83 -2.99 -10.03
C ALA A 124 -14.58 -2.44 -10.76
N GLY A 125 -13.88 -1.46 -10.19
CA GLY A 125 -12.66 -0.90 -10.81
C GLY A 125 -11.50 -1.90 -10.92
N VAL A 126 -11.27 -2.73 -9.89
CA VAL A 126 -10.25 -3.78 -9.97
C VAL A 126 -10.75 -4.94 -10.82
N GLY A 127 -12.01 -5.35 -10.64
CA GLY A 127 -12.58 -6.46 -11.39
C GLY A 127 -12.63 -6.22 -12.90
N SER A 128 -13.00 -5.02 -13.34
CA SER A 128 -13.03 -4.67 -14.76
C SER A 128 -11.62 -4.62 -15.36
N ALA A 129 -10.62 -4.17 -14.61
CA ALA A 129 -9.23 -4.17 -15.06
C ALA A 129 -8.70 -5.59 -15.28
N ILE A 130 -8.96 -6.51 -14.35
CA ILE A 130 -8.56 -7.92 -14.48
C ILE A 130 -9.32 -8.56 -15.65
N GLU A 131 -10.63 -8.35 -15.76
CA GLU A 131 -11.45 -8.86 -16.86
C GLU A 131 -10.94 -8.36 -18.21
N TYR A 132 -10.64 -7.07 -18.34
CA TYR A 132 -10.13 -6.51 -19.59
C TYR A 132 -8.74 -7.08 -19.94
N ALA A 133 -7.83 -7.16 -18.98
CA ALA A 133 -6.49 -7.70 -19.20
C ALA A 133 -6.53 -9.17 -19.65
N VAL A 134 -7.32 -10.01 -18.98
CA VAL A 134 -7.38 -11.45 -19.26
C VAL A 134 -8.27 -11.76 -20.46
N CYS A 135 -9.47 -11.18 -20.53
CA CYS A 135 -10.45 -11.55 -21.54
C CYS A 135 -10.24 -10.81 -22.86
N ALA A 136 -9.84 -9.53 -22.83
CA ALA A 136 -9.67 -8.71 -24.04
C ALA A 136 -8.21 -8.65 -24.51
N LEU A 137 -7.27 -8.35 -23.61
CA LEU A 137 -5.85 -8.19 -23.97
C LEU A 137 -5.07 -9.51 -23.99
N LYS A 138 -5.62 -10.58 -23.42
CA LYS A 138 -5.02 -11.91 -23.37
C LYS A 138 -3.61 -11.91 -22.76
N VAL A 139 -3.42 -11.18 -21.66
CA VAL A 139 -2.15 -11.20 -20.91
C VAL A 139 -1.80 -12.64 -20.52
N GLU A 140 -0.50 -12.94 -20.51
CA GLU A 140 0.03 -14.27 -20.21
C GLU A 140 0.40 -14.41 -18.72
N VAL A 141 0.67 -13.27 -18.05
CA VAL A 141 1.12 -13.24 -16.65
C VAL A 141 0.42 -12.12 -15.90
N ILE A 142 -0.15 -12.42 -14.73
CA ILE A 142 -0.51 -11.41 -13.72
C ILE A 142 0.53 -11.45 -12.62
N VAL A 143 1.18 -10.31 -12.37
CA VAL A 143 2.13 -10.15 -11.26
C VAL A 143 1.59 -9.18 -10.22
N VAL A 144 1.66 -9.57 -8.95
CA VAL A 144 1.31 -8.72 -7.80
C VAL A 144 2.58 -8.38 -7.03
N ILE A 145 2.95 -7.10 -6.99
CA ILE A 145 4.23 -6.62 -6.46
C ILE A 145 4.00 -5.86 -5.16
N GLY A 146 4.32 -6.51 -4.04
CA GLY A 146 4.51 -5.88 -2.74
C GLY A 146 5.82 -5.08 -2.69
N HIS A 147 6.02 -4.27 -1.65
CA HIS A 147 7.25 -3.51 -1.52
C HIS A 147 7.58 -3.15 -0.07
N SER A 148 8.87 -2.94 0.21
CA SER A 148 9.37 -2.51 1.52
C SER A 148 8.75 -1.20 2.00
N ARG A 149 8.52 -1.08 3.30
CA ARG A 149 8.02 0.14 3.98
C ARG A 149 6.72 0.65 3.36
N CYS A 150 5.78 -0.27 3.09
CA CYS A 150 4.48 0.06 2.52
C CYS A 150 3.56 0.74 3.55
N GLY A 151 3.13 1.97 3.26
CA GLY A 151 2.24 2.73 4.14
C GLY A 151 0.88 2.06 4.37
N GLY A 152 0.32 1.40 3.34
CA GLY A 152 -0.96 0.69 3.47
C GLY A 152 -0.84 -0.60 4.30
N ILE A 153 0.27 -1.32 4.20
CA ILE A 153 0.53 -2.49 5.04
C ILE A 153 0.76 -2.08 6.51
N LYS A 154 1.50 -0.98 6.73
CA LYS A 154 1.63 -0.40 8.06
C LYS A 154 0.27 -0.02 8.65
N ALA A 155 -0.59 0.64 7.86
CA ALA A 155 -1.95 0.97 8.29
C ALA A 155 -2.76 -0.29 8.63
N LEU A 156 -2.72 -1.32 7.78
CA LEU A 156 -3.37 -2.61 8.02
C LEU A 156 -2.98 -3.23 9.35
N LEU A 157 -1.67 -3.34 9.61
CA LEU A 157 -1.15 -3.94 10.85
C LEU A 157 -1.56 -3.12 12.07
N SER A 158 -1.55 -1.78 11.95
CA SER A 158 -1.95 -0.85 13.01
C SER A 158 -3.45 -0.86 13.37
N LEU A 159 -4.32 -1.42 12.52
CA LEU A 159 -5.75 -1.48 12.83
C LEU A 159 -6.02 -2.23 14.14
N LYS A 160 -6.93 -1.71 14.96
CA LYS A 160 -7.39 -2.37 16.18
C LYS A 160 -8.86 -2.70 16.04
N ASP A 161 -9.26 -3.88 16.50
CA ASP A 161 -10.66 -4.30 16.44
C ASP A 161 -11.53 -3.36 17.30
N GLY A 162 -12.61 -2.85 16.71
CA GLY A 162 -13.55 -1.93 17.38
C GLY A 162 -13.04 -0.50 17.58
N ALA A 163 -11.87 -0.14 17.05
CA ALA A 163 -11.41 1.25 17.04
C ALA A 163 -12.05 2.03 15.88
N ASP A 164 -12.23 3.34 16.08
CA ASP A 164 -12.69 4.25 15.04
C ASP A 164 -11.65 4.36 13.92
N ASP A 165 -12.14 4.40 12.68
CA ASP A 165 -11.31 4.60 11.50
C ASP A 165 -10.82 6.07 11.44
N SER A 166 -9.55 6.26 11.10
CA SER A 166 -8.93 7.58 10.97
C SER A 166 -9.10 8.18 9.58
N PHE A 167 -9.28 7.35 8.55
CA PHE A 167 -9.67 7.77 7.22
C PHE A 167 -11.05 7.23 6.83
N HIS A 168 -11.63 7.83 5.80
CA HIS A 168 -12.95 7.45 5.31
C HIS A 168 -12.96 6.16 4.46
N PHE A 169 -11.80 5.77 3.91
CA PHE A 169 -11.72 4.69 2.91
C PHE A 169 -10.50 3.79 3.08
N VAL A 170 -9.41 4.27 3.71
CA VAL A 170 -8.13 3.56 3.69
C VAL A 170 -8.24 2.27 4.49
N GLU A 171 -8.85 2.33 5.67
CA GLU A 171 -9.07 1.19 6.56
C GLU A 171 -9.92 0.12 5.87
N ASP A 172 -11.07 0.53 5.31
CA ASP A 172 -11.95 -0.34 4.53
C ASP A 172 -11.27 -0.99 3.32
N TRP A 173 -10.37 -0.27 2.68
CA TRP A 173 -9.57 -0.80 1.58
C TRP A 173 -8.56 -1.83 2.07
N VAL A 174 -7.72 -1.48 3.05
CA VAL A 174 -6.64 -2.37 3.50
C VAL A 174 -7.17 -3.60 4.25
N ARG A 175 -8.43 -3.58 4.71
CA ARG A 175 -9.16 -4.75 5.24
C ARG A 175 -9.19 -5.94 4.28
N ILE A 176 -8.95 -5.76 2.98
CA ILE A 176 -8.72 -6.86 2.02
C ILE A 176 -7.59 -7.79 2.51
N GLY A 177 -6.55 -7.24 3.12
CA GLY A 177 -5.40 -7.99 3.66
C GLY A 177 -5.61 -8.60 5.05
N PHE A 178 -6.81 -8.57 5.62
CA PHE A 178 -7.08 -9.14 6.96
C PHE A 178 -6.66 -10.60 7.15
N PRO A 179 -6.82 -11.51 6.17
CA PRO A 179 -6.30 -12.87 6.31
C PRO A 179 -4.78 -12.90 6.53
N ALA A 180 -4.02 -12.09 5.79
CA ALA A 180 -2.57 -11.98 5.94
C ALA A 180 -2.19 -11.40 7.31
N LYS A 181 -2.91 -10.35 7.74
CA LYS A 181 -2.70 -9.75 9.07
C LYS A 181 -2.87 -10.76 10.19
N LYS A 182 -3.96 -11.54 10.17
CA LYS A 182 -4.23 -12.56 11.20
C LYS A 182 -3.12 -13.61 11.26
N LYS A 183 -2.63 -14.05 10.10
CA LYS A 183 -1.50 -14.98 10.01
C LYS A 183 -0.26 -14.40 10.68
N VAL A 184 0.15 -13.19 10.30
CA VAL A 184 1.34 -12.51 10.89
C VAL A 184 1.18 -12.25 12.38
N GLN A 185 0.00 -11.83 12.84
CA GLN A 185 -0.25 -11.64 14.28
C GLN A 185 -0.20 -12.94 15.08
N THR A 186 -0.41 -14.09 14.45
CA THR A 186 -0.34 -15.41 15.11
C THR A 186 1.09 -15.95 15.06
N GLU A 187 1.73 -15.93 13.89
CA GLU A 187 3.01 -16.59 13.64
C GLU A 187 4.22 -15.69 13.97
N CYS A 188 4.04 -14.37 13.94
CA CYS A 188 5.12 -13.37 14.09
C CYS A 188 4.87 -12.40 15.25
N ALA A 189 4.01 -12.76 16.22
CA ALA A 189 3.59 -11.88 17.31
C ALA A 189 4.76 -11.29 18.14
N SER A 190 5.84 -12.06 18.27
CA SER A 190 7.03 -11.69 19.04
C SER A 190 8.02 -10.82 18.27
N MET A 191 7.85 -10.66 16.95
CA MET A 191 8.73 -9.85 16.12
C MET A 191 8.50 -8.35 16.36
N PRO A 192 9.52 -7.50 16.22
CA PRO A 192 9.34 -6.05 16.16
C PRO A 192 8.32 -5.64 15.09
N PHE A 193 7.63 -4.52 15.31
CA PHE A 193 6.53 -4.07 14.44
C PHE A 193 6.95 -3.91 12.96
N ASP A 194 8.13 -3.35 12.71
CA ASP A 194 8.61 -3.14 11.34
C ASP A 194 9.00 -4.47 10.66
N ASP A 195 9.45 -5.46 11.43
CA ASP A 195 9.74 -6.81 10.92
C ASP A 195 8.43 -7.56 10.62
N GLN A 196 7.40 -7.40 11.45
CA GLN A 196 6.05 -7.88 11.14
C GLN A 196 5.49 -7.23 9.87
N CYS A 197 5.72 -5.94 9.65
CA CYS A 197 5.34 -5.27 8.40
C CYS A 197 6.01 -5.92 7.20
N THR A 198 7.31 -6.24 7.30
CA THR A 198 8.07 -6.89 6.21
C THR A 198 7.49 -8.26 5.85
N VAL A 199 7.11 -9.07 6.85
CA VAL A 199 6.43 -10.34 6.60
C VAL A 199 5.04 -10.11 5.99
N LEU A 200 4.27 -9.16 6.54
CA LEU A 200 2.92 -8.85 6.09
C LEU A 200 2.87 -8.31 4.65
N GLU A 201 3.89 -7.59 4.21
CA GLU A 201 4.02 -7.14 2.81
C GLU A 201 4.00 -8.32 1.83
N LYS A 202 4.69 -9.42 2.16
CA LYS A 202 4.73 -10.64 1.33
C LYS A 202 3.46 -11.46 1.48
N GLU A 203 2.93 -11.59 2.70
CA GLU A 203 1.67 -12.34 2.91
C GLU A 203 0.45 -11.65 2.29
N ALA A 204 0.42 -10.32 2.22
CA ALA A 204 -0.64 -9.59 1.53
C ALA A 204 -0.61 -9.81 0.01
N VAL A 205 0.57 -10.03 -0.58
CA VAL A 205 0.71 -10.47 -1.97
C VAL A 205 0.08 -11.86 -2.13
N ASN A 206 0.40 -12.81 -1.24
CA ASN A 206 -0.20 -14.15 -1.28
C ASN A 206 -1.73 -14.12 -1.20
N VAL A 207 -2.31 -13.32 -0.28
CA VAL A 207 -3.76 -13.12 -0.21
C VAL A 207 -4.33 -12.57 -1.51
N SER A 208 -3.63 -11.63 -2.16
CA SER A 208 -4.05 -11.07 -3.44
C SER A 208 -4.00 -12.10 -4.57
N LEU A 209 -3.00 -12.97 -4.60
CA LEU A 209 -2.91 -14.09 -5.56
C LEU A 209 -4.05 -15.09 -5.35
N GLN A 210 -4.39 -15.41 -4.10
CA GLN A 210 -5.57 -16.24 -3.79
C GLN A 210 -6.88 -15.56 -4.20
N ASN A 211 -7.00 -14.25 -4.00
CA ASN A 211 -8.16 -13.49 -4.44
C ASN A 211 -8.30 -13.47 -5.96
N LEU A 212 -7.20 -13.43 -6.73
CA LEU A 212 -7.24 -13.55 -8.18
C LEU A 212 -7.91 -14.87 -8.64
N LEU A 213 -7.71 -15.97 -7.92
CA LEU A 213 -8.35 -17.26 -8.23
C LEU A 213 -9.87 -17.28 -7.98
N THR A 214 -10.43 -16.26 -7.33
CA THR A 214 -11.89 -16.10 -7.19
C THR A 214 -12.55 -15.53 -8.44
N TYR A 215 -11.78 -14.99 -9.40
CA TYR A 215 -12.26 -14.52 -10.69
C TYR A 215 -12.37 -15.70 -11.67
N PRO A 216 -13.57 -16.02 -12.20
CA PRO A 216 -13.76 -17.22 -13.02
C PRO A 216 -12.82 -17.32 -14.22
N PHE A 217 -12.63 -16.21 -14.96
CA PHE A 217 -11.76 -16.15 -16.13
C PHE A 217 -10.26 -16.22 -15.80
N VAL A 218 -9.85 -15.80 -14.61
CA VAL A 218 -8.47 -16.00 -14.13
C VAL A 218 -8.26 -17.47 -13.79
N LYS A 219 -9.18 -18.06 -13.01
CA LYS A 219 -9.11 -19.47 -12.61
C LYS A 219 -9.08 -20.40 -13.83
N GLU A 220 -9.89 -20.11 -14.84
CA GLU A 220 -9.89 -20.83 -16.11
C GLU A 220 -8.55 -20.68 -16.85
N GLY A 221 -8.04 -19.45 -17.00
CA GLY A 221 -6.75 -19.21 -17.66
C GLY A 221 -5.58 -19.93 -17.00
N VAL A 222 -5.55 -19.96 -15.66
CA VAL A 222 -4.54 -20.70 -14.89
C VAL A 222 -4.69 -22.20 -15.10
N SER A 223 -5.91 -22.74 -15.01
CA SER A 223 -6.18 -24.17 -15.19
C SER A 223 -5.81 -24.66 -16.60
N ASN A 224 -5.99 -23.79 -17.61
CA ASN A 224 -5.66 -24.09 -19.00
C ASN A 224 -4.18 -23.82 -19.34
N GLY A 225 -3.37 -23.31 -18.41
CA GLY A 225 -1.97 -22.97 -18.62
C GLY A 225 -1.74 -21.74 -19.51
N THR A 226 -2.78 -20.97 -19.82
CA THR A 226 -2.68 -19.73 -20.64
C THR A 226 -2.39 -18.48 -19.81
N LEU A 227 -2.45 -18.58 -18.48
CA LEU A 227 -2.23 -17.48 -17.55
C LEU A 227 -1.40 -17.97 -16.36
N LYS A 228 -0.37 -17.21 -15.98
CA LYS A 228 0.42 -17.45 -14.76
C LYS A 228 0.19 -16.37 -13.73
N LEU A 229 0.20 -16.75 -12.45
CA LEU A 229 0.14 -15.83 -11.32
C LEU A 229 1.50 -15.78 -10.63
N VAL A 230 2.06 -14.59 -10.48
CA VAL A 230 3.39 -14.36 -9.90
C VAL A 230 3.28 -13.37 -8.75
N GLY A 231 3.81 -13.75 -7.59
CA GLY A 231 4.07 -12.84 -6.48
C GLY A 231 5.44 -12.18 -6.63
N GLY A 232 5.54 -10.91 -6.23
CA GLY A 232 6.82 -10.20 -6.16
C GLY A 232 6.91 -9.31 -4.93
N HIS A 233 8.14 -9.06 -4.48
CA HIS A 233 8.43 -8.08 -3.45
C HIS A 233 9.65 -7.24 -3.84
N TYR A 234 9.45 -5.92 -3.94
CA TYR A 234 10.51 -4.95 -4.18
C TYR A 234 10.96 -4.28 -2.89
N ASP A 235 12.16 -4.60 -2.44
CA ASP A 235 12.82 -3.89 -1.35
C ASP A 235 13.68 -2.75 -1.89
N PHE A 236 13.13 -1.53 -1.89
CA PHE A 236 13.89 -0.34 -2.31
C PHE A 236 14.91 0.13 -1.26
N VAL A 237 14.91 -0.43 -0.05
CA VAL A 237 15.92 -0.12 0.97
C VAL A 237 17.21 -0.86 0.65
N SER A 238 17.13 -2.14 0.28
CA SER A 238 18.29 -2.95 -0.11
C SER A 238 18.53 -3.02 -1.62
N GLY A 239 17.58 -2.58 -2.44
CA GLY A 239 17.63 -2.67 -3.91
C GLY A 239 17.38 -4.08 -4.44
N LYS A 240 16.69 -4.94 -3.68
CA LYS A 240 16.44 -6.34 -4.05
C LYS A 240 15.02 -6.54 -4.56
N PHE A 241 14.87 -7.48 -5.48
CA PHE A 241 13.58 -7.92 -6.00
C PHE A 241 13.47 -9.44 -5.88
N GLU A 242 12.45 -9.90 -5.18
CA GLU A 242 12.13 -11.33 -5.02
C GLU A 242 10.85 -11.67 -5.80
N THR A 243 10.77 -12.88 -6.35
CA THR A 243 9.56 -13.39 -7.03
C THR A 243 9.28 -14.84 -6.68
N TRP A 244 8.02 -15.23 -6.78
CA TRP A 244 7.56 -16.61 -6.58
C TRP A 244 6.30 -16.89 -7.41
N GLU A 245 6.12 -18.15 -7.81
CA GLU A 245 4.92 -18.61 -8.51
C GLU A 245 3.91 -19.20 -7.50
N GLN A 246 2.61 -19.07 -7.81
CA GLN A 246 1.49 -19.54 -7.00
C GLN A 246 0.90 -20.84 -7.52
#